data_AF-A0A3D1BTB4-F1
#
_entry.id   AF-A0A3D1BTB4-F1
#
_cell.length_a   1.000
_cell.length_b   1.000
_cell.length_c   1.000
_cell.angle_alpha   90.00
_cell.angle_beta   90.00
_cell.angle_gamma   90.00
#
_symmetry.space_group_name_H-M   'P 1'
#
loop_
_entity.id
_entity.type
_entity.pdbx_description
1 polymer ?
#
loop_
_entity_poly.entity_id
_entity_poly.type
_entity_poly.pdbx_seq_one_letter_code
_entity_poly.pdbx_strand_id
1 'polypeptide(L)'
;DIELPVSTEDIIRFALDKRLHFTSGTGRSYSNLGYAILGLVVEEVSGISYEDYCKTEIFEPLGIYDFELARNLYEERDPFEVRYYEPYNAIPKESIYGTGEMVPAPYGGNDIEALGGAGAWITTAPDLLRFVMSVDGLDFCEDILPEPSIEFMTDRSNGFAPVGWKATTKNGYWWRTGSFAGTSTMIKRMPDGTLWAVLLNSSTWKSSLFTTDINRLMSRIIWNTDTWSDLDLFSYLLPVHVEPLSVTAY
;
A
#
# COMPACT_ATOMS: atom_id res chain seq x y z
N ASP A 1 -0.91 -16.98 -27.92
CA ASP A 1 -1.40 -15.61 -27.69
C ASP A 1 -1.88 -15.50 -26.26
N ILE A 2 -1.44 -14.46 -25.54
CA ILE A 2 -1.82 -14.17 -24.15
C ILE A 2 -2.80 -13.00 -24.20
N GLU A 3 -3.89 -13.08 -23.44
CA GLU A 3 -4.87 -12.00 -23.32
C GLU A 3 -4.27 -10.82 -22.53
N LEU A 4 -4.63 -9.59 -22.92
CA LEU A 4 -4.17 -8.36 -22.29
C LEU A 4 -5.31 -7.73 -21.48
N PRO A 5 -5.04 -7.15 -20.30
CA PRO A 5 -3.75 -7.08 -19.61
C PRO A 5 -3.27 -8.44 -19.11
N VAL A 6 -1.95 -8.61 -18.97
CA VAL A 6 -1.34 -9.90 -18.62
C VAL A 6 -1.71 -10.28 -17.19
N SER A 7 -2.28 -11.47 -17.00
CA SER A 7 -2.66 -11.95 -15.67
C SER A 7 -1.45 -12.11 -14.74
N THR A 8 -1.67 -11.97 -13.42
CA THR A 8 -0.65 -12.25 -12.41
C THR A 8 -0.08 -13.68 -12.54
N GLU A 9 -0.91 -14.66 -12.89
CA GLU A 9 -0.47 -16.03 -13.14
C GLU A 9 0.48 -16.14 -14.32
N ASP A 10 0.21 -15.42 -15.42
CA ASP A 10 1.08 -15.41 -16.60
C ASP A 10 2.40 -14.69 -16.30
N ILE A 11 2.37 -13.62 -15.50
CA ILE A 11 3.58 -12.96 -15.00
C ILE A 11 4.42 -13.93 -14.15
N ILE A 12 3.78 -14.72 -13.28
CA ILE A 12 4.46 -15.75 -12.46
C ILE A 12 5.04 -16.84 -13.36
N ARG A 13 4.29 -17.38 -14.31
CA ARG A 13 4.78 -18.39 -15.28
C ARG A 13 6.01 -17.88 -16.02
N PHE A 14 5.96 -16.64 -16.52
CA PHE A 14 7.11 -16.02 -17.17
C PHE A 14 8.31 -15.85 -16.23
N ALA A 15 8.08 -15.48 -14.98
CA ALA A 15 9.15 -15.31 -13.99
C ALA A 15 9.82 -16.63 -13.60
N LEU A 16 9.07 -17.73 -13.53
CA LEU A 16 9.59 -19.07 -13.25
C LEU A 16 10.54 -19.58 -14.35
N ASP A 17 10.38 -19.09 -15.58
CA ASP A 17 11.28 -19.39 -16.70
C ASP A 17 12.60 -18.60 -16.67
N LYS A 18 12.79 -17.69 -15.70
CA LYS A 18 14.01 -16.89 -15.57
C LYS A 18 14.95 -17.45 -14.51
N ARG A 19 16.24 -17.15 -14.68
CA ARG A 19 17.25 -17.47 -13.65
C ARG A 19 17.08 -16.56 -12.45
N LEU A 20 17.18 -17.13 -11.26
CA LEU A 20 17.24 -16.36 -10.02
C LEU A 20 18.48 -15.46 -10.00
N HIS A 21 18.32 -14.25 -9.45
CA HIS A 21 19.43 -13.30 -9.30
C HIS A 21 20.48 -13.79 -8.29
N PHE A 22 20.08 -14.61 -7.32
CA PHE A 22 20.91 -15.20 -6.27
C PHE A 22 20.24 -16.47 -5.74
N THR A 23 21.02 -17.33 -5.09
CA THR A 23 20.49 -18.50 -4.37
C THR A 23 19.53 -18.06 -3.26
N SER A 24 18.44 -18.80 -3.05
CA SER A 24 17.50 -18.49 -1.97
C SER A 24 18.23 -18.38 -0.64
N GLY A 25 17.94 -17.31 0.10
CA GLY A 25 18.57 -17.01 1.39
C GLY A 25 19.96 -16.40 1.34
N THR A 26 20.61 -16.26 0.17
CA THR A 26 21.98 -15.70 0.07
C THR A 26 22.01 -14.24 -0.37
N GLY A 27 20.86 -13.63 -0.61
CA GLY A 27 20.76 -12.27 -1.11
C GLY A 27 19.36 -11.70 -0.93
N ARG A 28 19.20 -10.43 -1.29
CA ARG A 28 17.94 -9.69 -1.15
C ARG A 28 17.74 -8.73 -2.30
N SER A 29 16.54 -8.72 -2.87
CA SER A 29 16.07 -7.74 -3.84
C SER A 29 14.63 -7.37 -3.52
N TYR A 30 14.28 -6.10 -3.74
CA TYR A 30 12.88 -5.68 -3.70
C TYR A 30 12.11 -6.39 -4.82
N SER A 31 10.91 -6.90 -4.52
CA SER A 31 10.11 -7.70 -5.46
C SER A 31 8.63 -7.49 -5.20
N ASN A 32 7.95 -6.80 -6.12
CA ASN A 32 6.48 -6.71 -6.11
C ASN A 32 5.86 -8.08 -6.40
N LEU A 33 6.45 -8.84 -7.32
CA LEU A 33 6.00 -10.19 -7.65
C LEU A 33 5.97 -11.10 -6.41
N GLY A 34 6.92 -10.94 -5.49
CA GLY A 34 6.92 -11.70 -4.23
C GLY A 34 5.66 -11.44 -3.40
N TYR A 35 5.19 -10.19 -3.32
CA TYR A 35 3.94 -9.85 -2.62
C TYR A 35 2.69 -10.23 -3.41
N ALA A 36 2.72 -10.18 -4.75
CA ALA A 36 1.63 -10.70 -5.58
C ALA A 36 1.44 -12.21 -5.36
N ILE A 37 2.53 -12.98 -5.29
CA ILE A 37 2.50 -14.41 -4.94
C ILE A 37 1.96 -14.62 -3.52
N LEU A 38 2.35 -13.78 -2.55
CA LEU A 38 1.79 -13.87 -1.19
C LEU A 38 0.27 -13.66 -1.16
N GLY A 39 -0.26 -12.77 -2.02
CA GLY A 39 -1.71 -12.62 -2.20
C GLY A 39 -2.37 -13.93 -2.63
N LEU A 40 -1.82 -14.60 -3.65
CA LEU A 40 -2.32 -15.90 -4.12
C LEU A 40 -2.21 -17.01 -3.04
N VAL A 41 -1.19 -16.95 -2.18
CA VAL A 41 -1.07 -17.90 -1.05
C VAL A 41 -2.19 -17.67 -0.04
N VAL A 42 -2.54 -16.41 0.24
CA VAL A 42 -3.68 -16.08 1.11
C VAL A 42 -4.98 -16.62 0.50
N GLU A 43 -5.19 -16.45 -0.80
CA GLU A 43 -6.36 -16.98 -1.51
C GLU A 43 -6.48 -18.49 -1.41
N GLU A 44 -5.39 -19.20 -1.72
CA GLU A 44 -5.36 -20.67 -1.69
C GLU A 44 -5.61 -21.22 -0.28
N VAL A 45 -5.06 -20.58 0.75
CA VAL A 45 -5.19 -21.05 2.14
C VAL A 45 -6.55 -20.69 2.75
N SER A 46 -7.10 -19.52 2.42
CA SER A 46 -8.38 -19.05 2.98
C SER A 46 -9.61 -19.55 2.23
N GLY A 47 -9.47 -19.86 0.93
CA GLY A 47 -10.59 -20.25 0.06
C GLY A 47 -11.46 -19.09 -0.41
N ILE A 48 -11.07 -17.84 -0.15
CA ILE A 48 -11.73 -16.61 -0.62
C ILE A 48 -10.71 -15.71 -1.32
N SER A 49 -11.16 -14.65 -2.02
CA SER A 49 -10.23 -13.74 -2.70
C SER A 49 -9.33 -13.00 -1.71
N TYR A 50 -8.16 -12.55 -2.17
CA TYR A 50 -7.19 -11.82 -1.34
C TYR A 50 -7.82 -10.53 -0.81
N GLU A 51 -8.59 -9.85 -1.67
CA GLU A 51 -9.31 -8.63 -1.33
C GLU A 51 -10.35 -8.91 -0.24
N ASP A 52 -11.18 -9.93 -0.42
CA ASP A 52 -12.22 -10.30 0.56
C ASP A 52 -11.60 -10.69 1.90
N TYR A 53 -10.54 -11.51 1.89
CA TYR A 53 -9.84 -11.88 3.12
C TYR A 53 -9.31 -10.66 3.87
N CYS A 54 -8.64 -9.73 3.17
CA CYS A 54 -8.15 -8.51 3.81
C CYS A 54 -9.29 -7.65 4.35
N LYS A 55 -10.39 -7.51 3.62
CA LYS A 55 -11.57 -6.74 4.09
C LYS A 55 -12.18 -7.39 5.32
N THR A 56 -12.58 -8.66 5.25
CA THR A 56 -13.38 -9.30 6.32
C THR A 56 -12.56 -9.70 7.54
N GLU A 57 -11.32 -10.16 7.35
CA GLU A 57 -10.50 -10.68 8.46
C GLU A 57 -9.54 -9.65 9.06
N ILE A 58 -9.28 -8.54 8.37
CA ILE A 58 -8.31 -7.52 8.81
C ILE A 58 -8.95 -6.15 8.97
N PHE A 59 -9.58 -5.60 7.92
CA PHE A 59 -10.00 -4.19 7.93
C PHE A 59 -11.33 -3.97 8.65
N GLU A 60 -12.36 -4.75 8.37
CA GLU A 60 -13.68 -4.61 9.01
C GLU A 60 -13.62 -4.79 10.54
N PRO A 61 -12.85 -5.75 11.11
CA PRO A 61 -12.68 -5.85 12.57
C PRO A 61 -12.02 -4.61 13.20
N LEU A 62 -11.25 -3.86 12.42
CA LEU A 62 -10.63 -2.59 12.84
C LEU A 62 -11.54 -1.37 12.60
N GLY A 63 -12.76 -1.59 12.10
CA GLY A 63 -13.69 -0.53 11.71
C GLY A 63 -13.24 0.24 10.48
N ILE A 64 -12.46 -0.38 9.61
CA ILE A 64 -11.96 0.18 8.35
C ILE A 64 -12.79 -0.39 7.20
N TYR A 65 -13.42 0.48 6.41
CA TYR A 65 -14.31 0.10 5.30
C TYR A 65 -13.97 0.80 3.98
N ASP A 66 -12.88 1.58 3.95
CA ASP A 66 -12.46 2.37 2.78
C ASP A 66 -11.23 1.79 2.07
N PHE A 67 -10.72 0.64 2.53
CA PHE A 67 -9.66 -0.09 1.87
C PHE A 67 -10.23 -0.84 0.68
N GLU A 68 -9.81 -0.44 -0.52
CA GLU A 68 -10.27 -1.02 -1.78
C GLU A 68 -9.06 -1.31 -2.68
N LEU A 69 -9.15 -2.31 -3.55
CA LEU A 69 -8.15 -2.50 -4.60
C LEU A 69 -8.40 -1.52 -5.76
N ALA A 70 -7.37 -0.77 -6.14
CA ALA A 70 -7.43 0.16 -7.26
C ALA A 70 -7.69 -0.55 -8.59
N ARG A 71 -8.37 0.16 -9.50
CA ARG A 71 -8.61 -0.28 -10.88
C ARG A 71 -7.71 0.43 -11.87
N ASN A 72 -7.48 -0.20 -13.01
CA ASN A 72 -6.59 0.31 -14.05
C ASN A 72 -7.12 1.56 -14.76
N LEU A 73 -8.45 1.74 -14.84
CA LEU A 73 -9.08 2.85 -15.55
C LEU A 73 -9.73 3.84 -14.59
N TYR A 74 -9.72 5.12 -14.98
CA TYR A 74 -10.31 6.19 -14.18
C TYR A 74 -11.83 5.99 -14.00
N GLU A 75 -12.49 5.44 -15.00
CA GLU A 75 -13.93 5.21 -15.04
C GLU A 75 -14.36 4.04 -14.13
N GLU A 76 -13.44 3.16 -13.75
CA GLU A 76 -13.66 1.97 -12.92
C GLU A 76 -13.29 2.19 -11.45
N ARG A 77 -12.73 3.36 -11.13
CA ARG A 77 -12.26 3.73 -9.79
C ARG A 77 -13.37 3.65 -8.73
N ASP A 78 -12.97 3.47 -7.48
CA ASP A 78 -13.89 3.62 -6.36
C ASP A 78 -14.49 5.04 -6.32
N PRO A 79 -15.78 5.24 -5.99
CA PRO A 79 -16.41 6.57 -5.97
C PRO A 79 -15.69 7.61 -5.09
N PHE A 80 -14.98 7.17 -4.05
CA PHE A 80 -14.21 8.03 -3.15
C PHE A 80 -12.73 8.13 -3.53
N GLU A 81 -12.29 7.40 -4.56
CA GLU A 81 -10.93 7.49 -5.08
C GLU A 81 -10.68 8.85 -5.76
N VAL A 82 -9.61 9.50 -5.32
CA VAL A 82 -9.17 10.78 -5.88
C VAL A 82 -8.56 10.61 -7.26
N ARG A 83 -8.50 11.71 -8.01
CA ARG A 83 -7.73 11.73 -9.26
C ARG A 83 -6.23 11.84 -8.96
N TYR A 84 -5.42 11.09 -9.71
CA TYR A 84 -3.97 11.09 -9.66
C TYR A 84 -3.36 11.92 -10.78
N TYR A 85 -2.23 12.55 -10.48
CA TYR A 85 -1.56 13.48 -11.38
C TYR A 85 -0.09 13.13 -11.55
N GLU A 86 0.33 13.00 -12.80
CA GLU A 86 1.74 12.92 -13.17
C GLU A 86 2.34 14.32 -13.37
N PRO A 87 3.67 14.47 -13.37
CA PRO A 87 4.33 15.70 -13.78
C PRO A 87 3.83 16.19 -15.15
N TYR A 88 3.75 17.50 -15.34
CA TYR A 88 3.16 18.11 -16.55
C TYR A 88 3.81 17.66 -17.88
N ASN A 89 5.06 17.22 -17.83
CA ASN A 89 5.84 16.75 -18.97
C ASN A 89 5.99 15.21 -18.98
N ALA A 90 5.16 14.49 -18.23
CA ALA A 90 5.14 13.03 -18.27
C ALA A 90 4.73 12.55 -19.65
N ILE A 91 5.52 11.61 -20.18
CA ILE A 91 5.26 11.00 -21.47
C ILE A 91 4.20 9.92 -21.27
N PRO A 92 3.08 9.94 -22.02
CA PRO A 92 2.11 8.85 -22.01
C PRO A 92 2.76 7.49 -22.28
N LYS A 93 2.09 6.42 -21.86
CA LYS A 93 2.52 5.04 -22.11
C LYS A 93 1.54 4.34 -23.03
N GLU A 94 2.02 3.34 -23.75
CA GLU A 94 1.12 2.48 -24.51
C GLU A 94 0.18 1.75 -23.54
N SER A 95 -1.09 1.64 -23.92
CA SER A 95 -2.13 1.01 -23.12
C SER A 95 -1.80 -0.46 -22.82
N ILE A 96 -1.95 -0.86 -21.56
CA ILE A 96 -1.79 -2.26 -21.11
C ILE A 96 -2.82 -3.21 -21.72
N TYR A 97 -3.88 -2.67 -22.31
CA TYR A 97 -4.95 -3.43 -22.99
C TYR A 97 -4.62 -3.72 -24.47
N GLY A 98 -3.43 -3.35 -24.96
CA GLY A 98 -3.01 -3.63 -26.33
C GLY A 98 -3.76 -2.86 -27.41
N THR A 99 -4.39 -1.73 -27.05
CA THR A 99 -5.12 -0.88 -28.00
C THR A 99 -4.20 -0.07 -28.93
N GLY A 100 -2.90 0.00 -28.60
CA GLY A 100 -1.92 0.86 -29.27
C GLY A 100 -2.08 2.35 -28.94
N GLU A 101 -3.05 2.71 -28.09
CA GLU A 101 -3.27 4.08 -27.64
C GLU A 101 -2.22 4.50 -26.61
N MET A 102 -1.86 5.78 -26.66
CA MET A 102 -0.94 6.39 -25.70
C MET A 102 -1.76 7.09 -24.61
N VAL A 103 -1.73 6.54 -23.40
CA VAL A 103 -2.57 6.93 -22.26
C VAL A 103 -1.73 7.37 -21.05
N PRO A 104 -2.30 8.13 -20.10
CA PRO A 104 -1.61 8.48 -18.87
C PRO A 104 -1.16 7.24 -18.09
N ALA A 105 0.04 7.26 -17.50
CA ALA A 105 0.55 6.12 -16.74
C ALA A 105 -0.38 5.65 -15.59
N PRO A 106 -1.07 6.52 -14.82
CA PRO A 106 -2.02 6.08 -13.80
C PRO A 106 -3.32 5.49 -14.34
N TYR A 107 -3.63 5.68 -15.64
CA TYR A 107 -4.92 5.34 -16.24
C TYR A 107 -4.71 4.54 -17.52
N GLY A 108 -4.56 3.23 -17.37
CA GLY A 108 -4.33 2.27 -18.45
C GLY A 108 -2.89 2.16 -18.96
N GLY A 109 -1.97 3.04 -18.51
CA GLY A 109 -0.56 2.99 -18.93
C GLY A 109 0.36 2.16 -18.04
N ASN A 110 -0.08 1.85 -16.81
CA ASN A 110 0.52 0.88 -15.91
C ASN A 110 -0.59 -0.02 -15.37
N ASP A 111 -0.25 -1.29 -15.15
CA ASP A 111 -1.16 -2.25 -14.55
C ASP A 111 -1.05 -2.22 -13.02
N ILE A 112 -2.00 -1.54 -12.36
CA ILE A 112 -2.09 -1.53 -10.89
C ILE A 112 -2.74 -2.80 -10.36
N GLU A 113 -3.66 -3.40 -11.12
CA GLU A 113 -4.34 -4.63 -10.70
C GLU A 113 -3.36 -5.80 -10.61
N ALA A 114 -2.39 -5.89 -11.52
CA ALA A 114 -1.31 -6.87 -11.43
C ALA A 114 -0.38 -6.69 -10.22
N LEU A 115 -0.39 -5.53 -9.54
CA LEU A 115 0.32 -5.38 -8.27
C LEU A 115 -0.40 -6.10 -7.14
N GLY A 116 -1.74 -6.09 -7.11
CA GLY A 116 -2.55 -6.66 -6.02
C GLY A 116 -1.98 -6.34 -4.63
N GLY A 117 -1.68 -7.39 -3.86
CA GLY A 117 -1.09 -7.29 -2.52
C GLY A 117 0.30 -6.64 -2.43
N ALA A 118 0.96 -6.33 -3.56
CA ALA A 118 2.24 -5.61 -3.56
C ALA A 118 2.09 -4.09 -3.34
N GLY A 119 0.90 -3.53 -3.54
CA GLY A 119 0.65 -2.10 -3.33
C GLY A 119 -0.46 -1.48 -4.17
N ALA A 120 -1.53 -2.23 -4.47
CA ALA A 120 -2.69 -1.74 -5.21
C ALA A 120 -3.80 -1.15 -4.33
N TRP A 121 -3.65 -1.17 -3.00
CA TRP A 121 -4.65 -0.66 -2.07
C TRP A 121 -4.79 0.87 -2.11
N ILE A 122 -6.02 1.35 -2.14
CA ILE A 122 -6.42 2.72 -1.85
C ILE A 122 -7.04 2.81 -0.45
N THR A 123 -6.85 3.94 0.22
CA THR A 123 -7.41 4.22 1.55
C THR A 123 -7.18 5.70 1.89
N THR A 124 -7.80 6.17 2.97
CA THR A 124 -7.51 7.47 3.57
C THR A 124 -6.34 7.43 4.55
N ALA A 125 -5.75 8.60 4.83
CA ALA A 125 -4.64 8.70 5.79
C ALA A 125 -5.05 8.26 7.21
N PRO A 126 -6.24 8.61 7.74
CA PRO A 126 -6.66 8.13 9.05
C PRO A 126 -6.86 6.61 9.12
N ASP A 127 -7.46 5.98 8.11
CA ASP A 127 -7.66 4.53 8.13
C ASP A 127 -6.35 3.76 7.97
N LEU A 128 -5.40 4.29 7.19
CA LEU A 128 -4.03 3.76 7.18
C LEU A 128 -3.35 3.85 8.56
N LEU A 129 -3.60 4.93 9.31
CA LEU A 129 -3.10 5.06 10.68
C LEU A 129 -3.76 4.03 11.61
N ARG A 130 -5.10 3.86 11.55
CA ARG A 130 -5.82 2.83 12.32
C ARG A 130 -5.24 1.44 12.08
N PHE A 131 -5.02 1.09 10.80
CA PHE A 131 -4.43 -0.19 10.44
C PHE A 131 -3.04 -0.35 11.05
N VAL A 132 -2.16 0.64 10.91
CA VAL A 132 -0.79 0.51 11.44
C VAL A 132 -0.75 0.49 12.96
N MET A 133 -1.62 1.23 13.64
CA MET A 133 -1.71 1.20 15.11
C MET A 133 -2.06 -0.21 15.62
N SER A 134 -2.83 -0.99 14.85
CA SER A 134 -3.17 -2.38 15.20
C SER A 134 -2.03 -3.40 15.03
N VAL A 135 -0.86 -2.96 14.55
CA VAL A 135 0.32 -3.81 14.35
C VAL A 135 1.62 -3.12 14.77
N ASP A 136 1.54 -2.04 15.56
CA ASP A 136 2.71 -1.22 15.91
C ASP A 136 3.40 -1.64 17.21
N GLY A 137 2.85 -2.62 17.92
CA GLY A 137 3.40 -3.16 19.17
C GLY A 137 3.32 -2.18 20.34
N LEU A 138 2.45 -1.16 20.27
CA LEU A 138 2.22 -0.21 21.35
C LEU A 138 0.88 -0.48 22.05
N ASP A 139 0.85 -0.24 23.35
CA ASP A 139 -0.32 -0.49 24.21
C ASP A 139 -1.42 0.60 24.08
N PHE A 140 -1.57 1.21 22.90
CA PHE A 140 -2.62 2.21 22.64
C PHE A 140 -3.92 1.55 22.16
N CYS A 141 -3.79 0.54 21.30
CA CYS A 141 -4.89 -0.34 20.90
C CYS A 141 -4.42 -1.79 20.91
N GLU A 142 -5.36 -2.72 21.04
CA GLU A 142 -5.04 -4.15 20.97
C GLU A 142 -4.50 -4.50 19.58
N ASP A 143 -3.30 -5.08 19.53
CA ASP A 143 -2.70 -5.55 18.28
C ASP A 143 -3.47 -6.77 17.74
N ILE A 144 -3.72 -6.81 16.43
CA ILE A 144 -4.34 -7.98 15.76
C ILE A 144 -3.36 -9.15 15.60
N LEU A 145 -2.07 -8.89 15.80
CA LEU A 145 -1.01 -9.89 15.71
C LEU A 145 -0.41 -10.14 17.09
N PRO A 146 -0.10 -11.41 17.45
CA PRO A 146 0.62 -11.68 18.68
C PRO A 146 2.05 -11.11 18.60
N GLU A 147 2.62 -10.74 19.75
CA GLU A 147 3.97 -10.14 19.86
C GLU A 147 5.05 -10.86 19.03
N PRO A 148 5.16 -12.21 19.01
CA PRO A 148 6.17 -12.90 18.18
C PRO A 148 6.02 -12.64 16.67
N SER A 149 4.80 -12.38 16.18
CA SER A 149 4.56 -12.03 14.77
C SER A 149 5.03 -10.62 14.47
N ILE A 150 4.82 -9.67 15.38
CA ILE A 150 5.30 -8.29 15.25
C ILE A 150 6.84 -8.26 15.32
N GLU A 151 7.45 -9.04 16.21
CA GLU A 151 8.90 -9.22 16.27
C GLU A 151 9.44 -9.77 14.95
N PHE A 152 8.80 -10.81 14.39
CA PHE A 152 9.18 -11.35 13.09
C PHE A 152 9.07 -10.32 11.96
N MET A 153 7.98 -9.54 11.92
CA MET A 153 7.78 -8.49 10.91
C MET A 153 8.82 -7.38 11.00
N THR A 154 9.29 -7.09 12.20
CA THR A 154 10.19 -5.95 12.46
C THR A 154 11.66 -6.36 12.59
N ASP A 155 11.95 -7.66 12.54
CA ASP A 155 13.29 -8.18 12.65
C ASP A 155 14.18 -7.72 11.49
N ARG A 156 15.29 -7.09 11.87
CA ARG A 156 16.36 -6.61 10.99
C ARG A 156 17.62 -7.46 11.08
N SER A 157 17.64 -8.44 11.98
CA SER A 157 18.75 -9.33 12.27
C SER A 157 18.65 -10.67 11.55
N ASN A 158 17.48 -10.99 10.98
CA ASN A 158 17.25 -12.15 10.09
C ASN A 158 18.13 -12.22 8.83
N GLY A 159 18.97 -11.22 8.55
CA GLY A 159 19.80 -11.17 7.34
C GLY A 159 19.05 -10.71 6.08
N PHE A 160 17.76 -10.39 6.19
CA PHE A 160 16.87 -9.94 5.13
C PHE A 160 16.26 -8.55 5.42
N ALA A 161 15.16 -8.20 4.74
CA ALA A 161 14.36 -7.03 5.10
C ALA A 161 13.38 -7.40 6.21
N PRO A 162 12.95 -6.42 7.02
CA PRO A 162 11.71 -6.59 7.78
C PRO A 162 10.56 -6.91 6.82
N VAL A 163 9.58 -7.68 7.30
CA VAL A 163 8.40 -8.10 6.53
C VAL A 163 7.36 -6.99 6.60
N GLY A 164 6.79 -6.60 5.46
CA GLY A 164 5.82 -5.50 5.39
C GLY A 164 6.43 -4.10 5.49
N TRP A 165 7.61 -3.91 6.08
CA TRP A 165 8.25 -2.60 6.27
C TRP A 165 9.35 -2.29 5.25
N LYS A 166 9.60 -1.02 4.95
CA LYS A 166 10.77 -0.60 4.16
C LYS A 166 12.04 -0.82 4.97
N ALA A 167 12.00 -0.41 6.24
CA ALA A 167 13.07 -0.62 7.21
C ALA A 167 12.57 -0.39 8.63
N THR A 168 13.27 -1.02 9.56
CA THR A 168 13.11 -0.89 11.01
C THR A 168 14.48 -0.65 11.66
N THR A 169 14.49 0.06 12.78
CA THR A 169 15.71 0.37 13.54
C THR A 169 15.60 -0.09 14.98
N LYS A 170 16.75 -0.37 15.61
CA LYS A 170 16.83 -0.80 17.02
C LYS A 170 16.24 0.22 17.99
N ASN A 171 16.27 1.51 17.63
CA ASN A 171 15.72 2.56 18.46
C ASN A 171 14.21 2.76 18.25
N GLY A 172 13.51 1.96 17.46
CA GLY A 172 12.04 1.99 17.36
C GLY A 172 11.45 2.80 16.20
N TYR A 173 12.24 3.14 15.17
CA TYR A 173 11.68 3.71 13.94
C TYR A 173 11.31 2.64 12.95
N TRP A 174 10.05 2.62 12.50
CA TRP A 174 9.57 1.77 11.41
C TRP A 174 8.96 2.66 10.33
N TRP A 175 9.20 2.35 9.07
CA TRP A 175 8.57 3.10 7.99
C TRP A 175 8.31 2.27 6.76
N ARG A 176 7.32 2.70 6.00
CA ARG A 176 7.00 2.17 4.66
C ARG A 176 6.83 3.36 3.71
N THR A 177 7.11 3.08 2.44
CA THR A 177 7.07 4.06 1.35
C THR A 177 6.26 3.48 0.20
N GLY A 178 5.42 4.29 -0.43
CA GLY A 178 4.73 3.95 -1.67
C GLY A 178 5.08 4.95 -2.76
N SER A 179 5.27 4.43 -3.97
CA SER A 179 5.47 5.22 -5.18
C SER A 179 4.86 4.45 -6.33
N PHE A 180 3.85 5.03 -6.94
CA PHE A 180 3.26 4.53 -8.19
C PHE A 180 2.99 5.73 -9.10
N ALA A 181 2.58 5.48 -10.35
CA ALA A 181 2.21 6.56 -11.24
C ALA A 181 1.10 7.40 -10.60
N GLY A 182 1.35 8.69 -10.47
CA GLY A 182 0.43 9.67 -9.94
C GLY A 182 0.26 9.68 -8.41
N THR A 183 1.07 8.94 -7.65
CA THR A 183 0.99 8.94 -6.18
C THR A 183 2.34 8.80 -5.49
N SER A 184 2.44 9.36 -4.29
CA SER A 184 3.61 9.25 -3.41
C SER A 184 3.17 9.21 -1.95
N THR A 185 3.56 8.17 -1.24
CA THR A 185 3.09 7.92 0.13
C THR A 185 4.23 7.56 1.07
N MET A 186 4.08 7.92 2.34
CA MET A 186 4.99 7.51 3.40
C MET A 186 4.24 7.42 4.72
N ILE A 187 4.49 6.33 5.46
CA ILE A 187 4.05 6.15 6.84
C ILE A 187 5.26 5.85 7.71
N LYS A 188 5.27 6.39 8.93
CA LYS A 188 6.39 6.21 9.85
C LYS A 188 5.92 6.22 11.30
N ARG A 189 6.30 5.15 12.00
CA ARG A 189 6.25 5.01 13.46
C ARG A 189 7.57 5.48 14.06
N MET A 190 7.51 6.22 15.15
CA MET A 190 8.66 6.76 15.87
C MET A 190 8.80 6.12 17.26
N PRO A 191 9.99 6.23 17.89
CA PRO A 191 10.28 5.61 19.17
C PRO A 191 9.46 6.15 20.35
N ASP A 192 8.98 7.39 20.23
CA ASP A 192 8.21 8.10 21.25
C ASP A 192 6.70 7.81 21.18
N GLY A 193 6.29 6.87 20.33
CA GLY A 193 4.88 6.55 20.07
C GLY A 193 4.25 7.39 18.97
N THR A 194 4.95 8.36 18.38
CA THR A 194 4.40 9.16 17.27
C THR A 194 4.27 8.31 16.01
N LEU A 195 3.06 8.21 15.47
CA LEU A 195 2.78 7.63 14.16
C LEU A 195 2.23 8.72 13.22
N TRP A 196 2.74 8.77 12.00
CA TRP A 196 2.22 9.70 10.99
C TRP A 196 2.22 9.09 9.59
N ALA A 197 1.29 9.55 8.77
CA ALA A 197 1.13 9.16 7.37
C ALA A 197 0.99 10.41 6.48
N VAL A 198 1.55 10.33 5.28
CA VAL A 198 1.38 11.34 4.23
C VAL A 198 1.02 10.59 2.95
N LEU A 199 -0.14 10.90 2.39
CA LEU A 199 -0.63 10.38 1.12
C LEU A 199 -0.79 11.54 0.14
N LEU A 200 -0.24 11.41 -1.06
CA LEU A 200 -0.29 12.46 -2.09
C LEU A 200 -0.79 11.86 -3.39
N ASN A 201 -1.76 12.51 -4.03
CA ASN A 201 -2.29 12.15 -5.34
C ASN A 201 -1.47 12.72 -6.50
N SER A 202 -0.16 12.90 -6.30
CA SER A 202 0.76 13.30 -7.34
C SER A 202 2.10 12.59 -7.20
N SER A 203 2.69 12.24 -8.34
CA SER A 203 4.07 11.74 -8.39
C SER A 203 5.03 12.86 -8.77
N THR A 204 6.33 12.61 -8.61
CA THR A 204 7.38 13.55 -9.02
C THR A 204 8.48 12.82 -9.79
N TRP A 205 9.32 13.57 -10.50
CA TRP A 205 10.51 13.03 -11.14
C TRP A 205 11.56 12.44 -10.18
N LYS A 206 11.41 12.67 -8.86
CA LYS A 206 12.23 12.00 -7.84
C LYS A 206 11.76 10.57 -7.55
N SER A 207 10.59 10.15 -8.05
CA SER A 207 10.00 8.83 -7.81
C SER A 207 10.08 8.49 -6.30
N SER A 208 10.47 7.26 -5.96
CA SER A 208 10.64 6.79 -4.59
C SER A 208 11.55 7.63 -3.70
N LEU A 209 12.47 8.43 -4.27
CA LEU A 209 13.35 9.32 -3.51
C LEU A 209 12.61 10.53 -2.92
N PHE A 210 11.43 10.88 -3.44
CA PHE A 210 10.62 11.97 -2.91
C PHE A 210 10.21 11.78 -1.45
N THR A 211 10.11 10.51 -1.00
CA THR A 211 9.86 10.17 0.40
C THR A 211 10.93 10.73 1.36
N THR A 212 12.14 11.01 0.87
CA THR A 212 13.17 11.72 1.67
C THR A 212 12.75 13.15 1.99
N ASP A 213 12.11 13.83 1.05
CA ASP A 213 11.62 15.20 1.24
C ASP A 213 10.38 15.21 2.16
N ILE A 214 9.48 14.24 2.01
CA ILE A 214 8.35 14.02 2.95
C ILE A 214 8.87 13.83 4.38
N ASN A 215 9.85 12.94 4.57
CA ASN A 215 10.43 12.70 5.89
C ASN A 215 11.08 13.97 6.46
N ARG A 216 11.81 14.76 5.65
CA ARG A 216 12.39 16.04 6.12
C ARG A 216 11.32 17.05 6.52
N LEU A 217 10.23 17.14 5.77
CA LEU A 217 9.11 18.02 6.09
C LEU A 217 8.47 17.61 7.42
N MET A 218 8.08 16.34 7.55
CA MET A 218 7.43 15.84 8.77
C MET A 218 8.33 15.94 9.99
N SER A 219 9.63 15.64 9.86
CA SER A 219 10.58 15.84 10.95
C SER A 219 10.66 17.30 11.41
N ARG A 220 10.54 18.27 10.49
CA ARG A 220 10.50 19.69 10.88
C ARG A 220 9.17 20.06 11.54
N ILE A 221 8.04 19.57 11.02
CA ILE A 221 6.72 19.83 11.62
C ILE A 221 6.72 19.32 13.06
N ILE A 222 7.05 18.04 13.28
CA ILE A 222 7.05 17.42 14.60
C ILE A 222 8.00 18.14 15.56
N TRP A 223 9.22 18.48 15.10
CA TRP A 223 10.20 19.19 15.93
C TRP A 223 9.74 20.59 16.37
N ASN A 224 8.88 21.26 15.60
CA ASN A 224 8.39 22.60 15.90
C ASN A 224 6.96 22.60 16.47
N THR A 225 6.39 21.43 16.79
CA THR A 225 5.10 21.32 17.45
C THR A 225 5.31 21.15 18.94
N ASP A 226 5.09 22.22 19.71
CA ASP A 226 5.28 22.21 21.17
C ASP A 226 4.13 21.53 21.94
N THR A 227 2.93 21.50 21.36
CA THR A 227 1.72 20.95 21.98
C THR A 227 0.92 20.15 20.97
N TRP A 228 0.54 18.93 21.37
CA TRP A 228 -0.41 18.09 20.64
C TRP A 228 -1.74 18.10 21.38
N SER A 229 -2.83 18.06 20.64
CA SER A 229 -4.18 17.99 21.23
C SER A 229 -4.43 16.60 21.79
N ASP A 230 -4.97 16.50 23.01
CA ASP A 230 -5.46 15.24 23.59
C ASP A 230 -6.79 14.78 22.96
N LEU A 231 -7.34 15.58 22.04
CA LEU A 231 -8.56 15.24 21.30
C LEU A 231 -8.28 14.08 20.33
N ASP A 232 -8.89 12.93 20.61
CA ASP A 232 -8.96 11.83 19.65
C ASP A 232 -9.88 12.21 18.47
N LEU A 233 -9.29 12.31 17.28
CA LEU A 233 -10.00 12.60 16.05
C LEU A 233 -10.60 11.36 15.37
N PHE A 234 -10.19 10.15 15.75
CA PHE A 234 -10.82 8.93 15.22
C PHE A 234 -12.30 8.83 15.61
N SER A 235 -12.65 9.37 16.78
CA SER A 235 -14.04 9.50 17.24
C SER A 235 -14.93 10.39 16.35
N TYR A 236 -14.34 11.24 15.49
CA TYR A 236 -15.06 12.14 14.57
C TYR A 236 -15.01 11.69 13.11
N LEU A 237 -14.12 10.77 12.79
CA LEU A 237 -14.02 10.14 11.48
C LEU A 237 -14.92 8.91 11.49
N LEU A 238 -16.20 9.14 11.21
CA LEU A 238 -17.14 8.03 11.02
C LEU A 238 -16.54 7.07 9.98
N PRO A 239 -16.42 5.77 10.29
CA PRO A 239 -16.22 4.78 9.25
C PRO A 239 -17.33 4.97 8.24
N VAL A 240 -16.98 5.20 6.97
CA VAL A 240 -18.00 5.36 5.94
C VAL A 240 -18.66 3.99 5.80
N HIS A 241 -19.80 3.78 6.46
CA HIS A 241 -20.69 2.68 6.09
C HIS A 241 -21.21 3.02 4.69
N VAL A 242 -20.56 2.47 3.67
CA VAL A 242 -21.07 2.52 2.31
C VAL A 242 -22.18 1.49 2.23
N GLU A 243 -23.42 1.86 2.59
CA GLU A 243 -24.55 1.12 2.05
C GLU A 243 -24.49 1.28 0.52
N PRO A 244 -24.49 0.19 -0.26
CA PRO A 244 -24.50 0.31 -1.71
C PRO A 244 -25.74 1.11 -2.10
N LEU A 245 -25.53 2.25 -2.78
CA LEU A 245 -26.62 3.05 -3.33
C LEU A 245 -27.48 2.11 -4.18
N SER A 246 -28.68 1.79 -3.68
CA SER A 246 -29.70 1.14 -4.48
C SER A 246 -29.98 2.06 -5.66
N VAL A 247 -29.50 1.67 -6.84
CA VAL A 247 -29.82 2.34 -8.09
C VAL A 247 -31.27 2.01 -8.41
N THR A 248 -32.21 2.70 -7.77
CA THR A 248 -33.57 2.80 -8.33
C THR A 248 -33.47 3.68 -9.55
N ALA A 249 -33.43 3.04 -10.72
CA ALA A 249 -33.65 3.68 -12.00
C ALA A 249 -35.00 4.42 -11.96
N TYR A 250 -34.98 5.71 -12.29
CA TYR A 250 -36.14 6.49 -12.67
C TYR A 250 -36.14 6.69 -14.18
#